data_AF-A0A926TGA4-F1
#
_entry.id   AF-A0A926TGA4-F1
#
_cell.length_a   1.000
_cell.length_b   1.000
_cell.length_c   1.000
_cell.angle_alpha   90.00
_cell.angle_beta   90.00
_cell.angle_gamma   90.00
#
_symmetry.space_group_name_H-M   'P 1'
#
loop_
_entity.id
_entity.type
_entity.pdbx_description
1 polymer ?
#
loop_
_entity_poly.entity_id
_entity_poly.type
_entity_poly.pdbx_seq_one_letter_code
_entity_poly.pdbx_strand_id
1 'polypeptide(L)'
;MKQGSNPFTLWRALKRKLRGEMRVLLTASSVASLVILLRLTGLLQGWELAAFDQWVRLRPLEPVDDRIILVGIDEADLRKIGKWPIPDAALAQLLQRLQAHQPRAIGIDLYRDMPVEPGHTTLLEQYVASNLVAIEQIKDKTSPAVPPPSALNRQHQVGFNNVPFDPDGKVRRGLLYWKVEGKTHQSFSLSLALMYLKAEGVTPQKATDGSEHLQLGNAIFRRFAGDDGSYIRADAGGYQFLANLRGPTNRFAMVSMTDVLEGRVAAEKFRDRIVLIGSTAVSLKDFFPTSYNDDLLGTYPQQPMAGVELQANLISQLLSAALEGRSAIGVWSEPMEWFWIWGWSCVGAQLGWRLHSANKSALAILLSGIGLAGISYLLFLQGSW
;
A
#
# COMPACT_ATOMS: atom_id res chain seq x y z
N MET A 1 8.82 -53.23 49.87
CA MET A 1 7.72 -53.71 48.98
C MET A 1 7.36 -52.61 47.99
N LYS A 2 7.81 -52.71 46.73
CA LYS A 2 7.37 -51.81 45.66
C LYS A 2 5.98 -52.28 45.20
N GLN A 3 4.95 -51.46 45.40
CA GLN A 3 3.63 -51.68 44.81
C GLN A 3 3.78 -51.71 43.28
N GLY A 4 3.62 -52.90 42.69
CA GLY A 4 3.55 -53.06 41.25
C GLY A 4 2.30 -52.35 40.73
N SER A 5 2.49 -51.35 39.86
CA SER A 5 1.40 -50.68 39.16
C SER A 5 0.60 -51.71 38.35
N ASN A 6 -0.65 -51.95 38.75
CA ASN A 6 -1.55 -52.91 38.10
C ASN A 6 -1.74 -52.54 36.60
N PRO A 7 -1.47 -53.44 35.63
CA PRO A 7 -1.57 -53.12 34.20
C PRO A 7 -2.97 -52.61 33.79
N PHE A 8 -4.02 -53.00 34.50
CA PHE A 8 -5.38 -52.50 34.27
C PHE A 8 -5.59 -51.02 34.65
N THR A 9 -4.89 -50.51 35.68
CA THR A 9 -4.99 -49.09 36.06
C THR A 9 -4.19 -48.20 35.11
N LEU A 10 -3.03 -48.68 34.63
CA LEU A 10 -2.24 -48.02 33.60
C LEU A 10 -3.02 -47.92 32.28
N TRP A 11 -3.69 -49.00 31.86
CA TRP A 11 -4.52 -49.02 30.66
C TRP A 11 -5.75 -48.10 30.73
N ARG A 12 -6.42 -48.02 31.89
CA ARG A 12 -7.54 -47.09 32.11
C ARG A 12 -7.07 -45.63 32.11
N ALA A 13 -5.93 -45.33 32.73
CA ALA A 13 -5.34 -44.00 32.72
C ALA A 13 -4.94 -43.57 31.29
N LEU A 14 -4.34 -44.49 30.51
CA LEU A 14 -4.00 -44.27 29.10
C LEU A 14 -5.25 -44.02 28.25
N LYS A 15 -6.30 -44.85 28.37
CA LYS A 15 -7.58 -44.64 27.66
C LYS A 15 -8.25 -43.32 28.02
N ARG A 16 -8.23 -42.92 29.30
CA ARG A 16 -8.78 -41.64 29.75
C ARG A 16 -8.00 -40.46 29.19
N LYS A 17 -6.67 -40.55 29.16
CA LYS A 17 -5.80 -39.53 28.54
C LYS A 17 -6.06 -39.43 27.04
N LEU A 18 -6.07 -40.55 26.31
CA LEU A 18 -6.36 -40.60 24.88
C LEU A 18 -7.75 -40.04 24.53
N ARG A 19 -8.79 -40.30 25.34
CA ARG A 19 -10.12 -39.71 25.15
C ARG A 19 -10.13 -38.20 25.40
N GLY A 20 -9.34 -37.69 26.35
CA GLY A 20 -9.19 -36.26 26.61
C GLY A 20 -8.52 -35.54 25.44
N GLU A 21 -7.39 -36.06 24.98
CA GLU A 21 -6.66 -35.53 23.81
C GLU A 21 -7.53 -35.57 22.55
N MET A 22 -8.29 -36.66 22.34
CA MET A 22 -9.22 -36.76 21.22
C MET A 22 -10.32 -35.69 21.27
N ARG A 23 -10.85 -35.37 22.45
CA ARG A 23 -11.86 -34.30 22.60
C ARG A 23 -11.28 -32.94 22.25
N VAL A 24 -10.07 -32.64 22.72
CA VAL A 24 -9.38 -31.37 22.42
C VAL A 24 -9.14 -31.25 20.92
N LEU A 25 -8.66 -32.30 20.26
CA LEU A 25 -8.46 -32.31 18.81
C LEU A 25 -9.76 -32.13 18.03
N LEU A 26 -10.83 -32.82 18.42
CA LEU A 26 -12.14 -32.68 17.78
C LEU A 26 -12.67 -31.24 17.93
N THR A 27 -12.63 -30.69 19.14
CA THR A 27 -13.06 -29.30 19.38
C THR A 27 -12.21 -28.30 18.59
N ALA A 28 -10.88 -28.43 18.63
CA ALA A 28 -9.99 -27.54 17.90
C ALA A 28 -10.22 -27.60 16.39
N SER A 29 -10.35 -28.80 15.81
CA SER A 29 -10.62 -28.95 14.39
C SER A 29 -12.02 -28.43 14.01
N SER A 30 -13.05 -28.63 14.85
CA SER A 30 -14.37 -28.06 14.59
C SER A 30 -14.37 -26.52 14.61
N VAL A 31 -13.67 -25.91 15.58
CA VAL A 31 -13.53 -24.45 15.67
C VAL A 31 -12.73 -23.92 14.49
N ALA A 32 -11.59 -24.53 14.17
CA ALA A 32 -10.77 -24.12 13.04
C ALA A 32 -11.54 -24.22 11.72
N SER A 33 -12.23 -25.32 11.46
CA SER A 33 -13.07 -25.49 10.28
C SER A 33 -14.18 -24.45 10.20
N LEU A 34 -14.81 -24.11 11.32
CA LEU A 34 -15.83 -23.05 11.35
C LEU A 34 -15.23 -21.68 11.02
N VAL A 35 -14.10 -21.32 11.64
CA VAL A 35 -13.41 -20.04 11.37
C VAL A 35 -12.97 -19.95 9.91
N ILE A 36 -12.35 -21.01 9.38
CA ILE A 36 -11.94 -21.09 7.98
C ILE A 36 -13.16 -20.96 7.06
N LEU A 37 -14.27 -21.65 7.34
CA LEU A 37 -15.50 -21.54 6.54
C LEU A 37 -16.07 -20.12 6.57
N LEU A 38 -16.12 -19.47 7.74
CA LEU A 38 -16.57 -18.08 7.87
C LEU A 38 -15.63 -17.10 7.14
N ARG A 39 -14.33 -17.37 7.13
CA ARG A 39 -13.36 -16.59 6.36
C ARG A 39 -13.57 -16.75 4.86
N LEU A 40 -13.74 -17.98 4.37
CA LEU A 40 -13.96 -18.27 2.94
C LEU A 40 -15.25 -17.65 2.38
N THR A 41 -16.25 -17.33 3.22
CA THR A 41 -17.44 -16.58 2.78
C THR A 41 -17.20 -15.08 2.68
N GLY A 42 -16.09 -14.56 3.21
CA GLY A 42 -15.79 -13.12 3.30
C GLY A 42 -16.42 -12.43 4.52
N LEU A 43 -17.10 -13.17 5.41
CA LEU A 43 -17.81 -12.57 6.55
C LEU A 43 -16.85 -11.87 7.53
N LEU A 44 -15.60 -12.35 7.61
CA LEU A 44 -14.58 -11.80 8.49
C LEU A 44 -13.73 -10.69 7.85
N GLN A 45 -13.75 -10.55 6.53
CA GLN A 45 -12.84 -9.68 5.78
C GLN A 45 -12.88 -8.23 6.28
N GLY A 46 -14.06 -7.67 6.55
CA GLY A 46 -14.18 -6.30 7.05
C GLY A 46 -13.48 -6.08 8.40
N TRP A 47 -13.58 -7.06 9.31
CA TRP A 47 -12.93 -7.01 10.63
C TRP A 47 -11.42 -7.20 10.52
N GLU A 48 -10.97 -8.08 9.63
CA GLU A 48 -9.56 -8.31 9.38
C GLU A 48 -8.91 -7.07 8.75
N LEU A 49 -9.54 -6.43 7.75
CA LEU A 49 -9.05 -5.17 7.17
C LEU A 49 -9.08 -4.01 8.18
N ALA A 50 -10.05 -3.97 9.09
CA ALA A 50 -10.06 -2.99 10.18
C ALA A 50 -8.88 -3.21 11.15
N ALA A 51 -8.55 -4.48 11.44
CA ALA A 51 -7.37 -4.83 12.23
C ALA A 51 -6.06 -4.47 11.52
N PHE A 52 -5.98 -4.71 10.20
CA PHE A 52 -4.87 -4.26 9.36
C PHE A 52 -4.64 -2.76 9.52
N ASP A 53 -5.70 -1.97 9.32
CA ASP A 53 -5.59 -0.52 9.42
C ASP A 53 -5.15 -0.06 10.80
N GLN A 54 -5.68 -0.70 11.86
CA GLN A 54 -5.26 -0.39 13.22
C GLN A 54 -3.77 -0.68 13.43
N TRP A 55 -3.26 -1.79 12.91
CA TRP A 55 -1.85 -2.12 13.05
C TRP A 55 -0.96 -1.20 12.22
N VAL A 56 -1.38 -0.78 11.02
CA VAL A 56 -0.70 0.27 10.23
C VAL A 56 -0.58 1.56 11.06
N ARG A 57 -1.65 2.00 11.72
CA ARG A 57 -1.67 3.22 12.54
C ARG A 57 -0.79 3.14 13.79
N LEU A 58 -0.66 1.94 14.36
CA LEU A 58 0.17 1.69 15.55
C LEU A 58 1.67 1.61 15.22
N ARG A 59 2.07 1.51 13.94
CA ARG A 59 3.49 1.49 13.57
C ARG A 59 4.16 2.81 13.95
N PRO A 60 5.46 2.78 14.32
CA PRO A 60 6.26 3.99 14.40
C PRO A 60 6.21 4.76 13.08
N LEU A 61 6.05 6.08 13.15
CA LEU A 61 6.09 6.92 11.96
C LEU A 61 7.48 6.92 11.36
N GLU A 62 7.54 6.75 10.05
CA GLU A 62 8.78 6.84 9.31
C GLU A 62 9.18 8.31 9.07
N PRO A 63 10.49 8.59 8.95
CA PRO A 63 10.98 9.92 8.64
C PRO A 63 10.52 10.37 7.25
N VAL A 64 10.50 11.67 7.03
CA VAL A 64 10.22 12.30 5.73
C VAL A 64 11.16 11.75 4.66
N ASP A 65 10.64 11.47 3.46
CA ASP A 65 11.45 11.00 2.35
C ASP A 65 12.05 12.18 1.57
N ASP A 66 13.34 12.45 1.75
CA ASP A 66 14.00 13.57 1.10
C ASP A 66 14.23 13.40 -0.41
N ARG A 67 14.02 12.19 -0.96
CA ARG A 67 14.16 11.92 -2.40
C ARG A 67 13.01 12.48 -3.22
N ILE A 68 11.89 12.82 -2.58
CA ILE A 68 10.66 13.27 -3.23
C ILE A 68 10.23 14.62 -2.64
N ILE A 69 9.89 15.56 -3.52
CA ILE A 69 9.30 16.86 -3.14
C ILE A 69 8.02 17.10 -3.93
N LEU A 70 7.00 17.60 -3.25
CA LEU A 70 5.71 17.92 -3.83
C LEU A 70 5.65 19.41 -4.16
N VAL A 71 5.17 19.73 -5.35
CA VAL A 71 4.72 21.06 -5.74
C VAL A 71 3.19 21.01 -5.76
N GLY A 72 2.60 21.37 -4.63
CA GLY A 72 1.15 21.37 -4.45
C GLY A 72 0.51 22.58 -5.12
N ILE A 73 -0.61 22.35 -5.80
CA ILE A 73 -1.48 23.42 -6.29
C ILE A 73 -2.64 23.54 -5.31
N ASP A 74 -2.56 24.54 -4.43
CA ASP A 74 -3.52 24.73 -3.34
C ASP A 74 -4.62 25.77 -3.68
N GLU A 75 -5.51 26.04 -2.72
CA GLU A 75 -6.57 27.03 -2.88
C GLU A 75 -6.06 28.46 -3.13
N ALA A 76 -4.89 28.82 -2.58
CA ALA A 76 -4.31 30.14 -2.82
C ALA A 76 -3.75 30.23 -4.25
N ASP A 77 -3.13 29.17 -4.75
CA ASP A 77 -2.70 29.05 -6.14
C ASP A 77 -3.88 29.18 -7.11
N LEU A 78 -4.97 28.45 -6.86
CA LEU A 78 -6.18 28.52 -7.70
C LEU A 78 -6.80 29.91 -7.69
N ARG A 79 -6.88 30.57 -6.52
CA ARG A 79 -7.36 31.96 -6.44
C ARG A 79 -6.47 32.93 -7.20
N LYS A 80 -5.15 32.74 -7.16
CA LYS A 80 -4.20 33.60 -7.84
C LYS A 80 -4.25 33.43 -9.36
N ILE A 81 -4.39 32.20 -9.85
CA ILE A 81 -4.56 31.91 -11.28
C ILE A 81 -5.95 32.29 -11.78
N GLY A 82 -6.98 32.13 -10.95
CA GLY A 82 -8.37 32.47 -11.25
C GLY A 82 -9.12 31.43 -12.10
N LYS A 83 -8.53 30.27 -12.40
CA LYS A 83 -9.19 29.19 -13.16
C LYS A 83 -8.59 27.81 -12.92
N TRP A 84 -9.41 26.78 -13.13
CA TRP A 84 -9.01 25.37 -13.18
C TRP A 84 -9.60 24.69 -14.43
N PRO A 85 -8.86 23.82 -15.14
CA PRO A 85 -7.43 23.51 -14.97
C PRO A 85 -6.51 24.74 -15.10
N ILE A 86 -5.34 24.71 -14.46
CA ILE A 86 -4.36 25.79 -14.61
C ILE A 86 -3.93 25.91 -16.08
N PRO A 87 -3.76 27.13 -16.62
CA PRO A 87 -3.37 27.32 -18.01
C PRO A 87 -2.00 26.72 -18.34
N ASP A 88 -1.84 26.29 -19.59
CA ASP A 88 -0.63 25.66 -20.11
C ASP A 88 0.58 26.58 -19.99
N ALA A 89 0.41 27.89 -20.15
CA ALA A 89 1.47 28.88 -19.90
C ALA A 89 2.02 28.81 -18.47
N ALA A 90 1.15 28.64 -17.47
CA ALA A 90 1.57 28.56 -16.07
C ALA A 90 2.29 27.24 -15.79
N LEU A 91 1.79 26.12 -16.33
CA LEU A 91 2.45 24.82 -16.22
C LEU A 91 3.81 24.82 -16.95
N ALA A 92 3.88 25.42 -18.15
CA ALA A 92 5.13 25.54 -18.90
C ALA A 92 6.18 26.35 -18.14
N GLN A 93 5.78 27.50 -17.56
CA GLN A 93 6.67 28.32 -16.73
C GLN A 93 7.14 27.57 -15.48
N LEU A 94 6.25 26.81 -14.84
CA LEU A 94 6.60 25.98 -13.69
C LEU A 94 7.63 24.93 -14.08
N LEU A 95 7.39 24.18 -15.16
CA LEU A 95 8.32 23.16 -15.65
C LEU A 95 9.67 23.77 -16.02
N GLN A 96 9.70 24.91 -16.71
CA GLN A 96 10.94 25.60 -17.06
C GLN A 96 11.77 25.96 -15.82
N ARG A 97 11.12 26.48 -14.77
CA ARG A 97 11.78 26.80 -13.49
C ARG A 97 12.32 25.56 -12.80
N LEU A 98 11.53 24.49 -12.73
CA LEU A 98 11.93 23.24 -12.10
C LEU A 98 13.10 22.60 -12.84
N GLN A 99 13.07 22.55 -14.17
CA GLN A 99 14.15 21.97 -14.98
C GLN A 99 15.48 22.71 -14.78
N ALA A 100 15.46 24.02 -14.57
CA ALA A 100 16.66 24.81 -14.26
C ALA A 100 17.36 24.37 -12.95
N HIS A 101 16.66 23.64 -12.07
CA HIS A 101 17.19 23.12 -10.82
C HIS A 101 17.65 21.65 -10.91
N GLN A 102 17.61 21.05 -12.10
CA GLN A 102 18.12 19.71 -12.38
C GLN A 102 17.52 18.60 -11.47
N PRO A 103 16.18 18.47 -11.43
CA PRO A 103 15.55 17.36 -10.75
C PRO A 103 15.83 16.05 -11.48
N ARG A 104 15.86 14.95 -10.72
CA ARG A 104 16.09 13.62 -11.29
C ARG A 104 14.91 13.15 -12.12
N ALA A 105 13.68 13.46 -11.67
CA ALA A 105 12.46 13.23 -12.42
C ALA A 105 11.39 14.27 -12.05
N ILE A 106 10.47 14.55 -12.97
CA ILE A 106 9.30 15.40 -12.78
C ILE A 106 8.05 14.61 -13.13
N GLY A 107 7.14 14.45 -12.18
CA GLY A 107 5.83 13.87 -12.37
C GLY A 107 4.75 14.95 -12.46
N ILE A 108 3.86 14.85 -13.44
CA ILE A 108 2.69 15.72 -13.58
C ILE A 108 1.44 14.89 -13.31
N ASP A 109 0.92 14.98 -12.09
CA ASP A 109 -0.35 14.38 -11.65
C ASP A 109 -1.50 15.36 -11.92
N LEU A 110 -1.66 15.71 -13.20
CA LEU A 110 -2.72 16.59 -13.72
C LEU A 110 -3.18 16.07 -15.06
N TYR A 111 -4.49 15.92 -15.26
CA TYR A 111 -5.02 15.56 -16.57
C TYR A 111 -4.78 16.72 -17.57
N ARG A 112 -4.20 16.34 -18.71
CA ARG A 112 -3.74 17.22 -19.79
C ARG A 112 -4.00 16.58 -21.16
N ASP A 113 -5.14 15.90 -21.28
CA ASP A 113 -5.64 15.29 -22.52
C ASP A 113 -6.03 16.34 -23.57
N MET A 114 -6.47 17.53 -23.11
CA MET A 114 -6.81 18.67 -23.96
C MET A 114 -5.93 19.90 -23.65
N PRO A 115 -5.61 20.75 -24.65
CA PRO A 115 -4.96 22.04 -24.45
C PRO A 115 -5.73 22.96 -23.48
N VAL A 116 -5.00 23.68 -22.62
CA VAL A 116 -5.58 24.66 -21.69
C VAL A 116 -4.96 26.03 -21.95
N GLU A 117 -5.48 26.75 -22.94
CA GLU A 117 -4.92 28.04 -23.36
C GLU A 117 -4.96 29.11 -22.23
N PRO A 118 -4.05 30.10 -22.25
CA PRO A 118 -2.98 30.31 -23.23
C PRO A 118 -1.74 29.43 -22.96
N GLY A 119 -0.90 29.26 -23.98
CA GLY A 119 0.50 28.81 -23.84
C GLY A 119 0.77 27.35 -24.17
N HIS A 120 -0.15 26.69 -24.90
CA HIS A 120 -0.01 25.28 -25.24
C HIS A 120 1.32 24.99 -25.97
N THR A 121 1.70 25.81 -26.96
CA THR A 121 2.96 25.63 -27.70
C THR A 121 4.19 25.64 -26.80
N THR A 122 4.26 26.54 -25.82
CA THR A 122 5.38 26.60 -24.86
C THR A 122 5.39 25.39 -23.93
N LEU A 123 4.23 24.86 -23.57
CA LEU A 123 4.15 23.61 -22.80
C LEU A 123 4.67 22.42 -23.60
N LEU A 124 4.37 22.33 -24.89
CA LEU A 124 4.87 21.28 -25.78
C LEU A 124 6.41 21.25 -25.83
N GLU A 125 7.07 22.40 -25.77
CA GLU A 125 8.53 22.50 -25.70
C GLU A 125 9.09 21.86 -24.41
N GLN A 126 8.36 21.98 -23.30
CA GLN A 126 8.78 21.38 -22.02
C GLN A 126 8.61 19.84 -22.01
N TYR A 127 7.61 19.31 -22.72
CA TYR A 127 7.35 17.87 -22.83
C TYR A 127 8.45 17.09 -23.56
N VAL A 128 9.37 17.77 -24.25
CA VAL A 128 10.53 17.14 -24.88
C VAL A 128 11.49 16.55 -23.84
N ALA A 129 11.51 17.08 -22.61
CA ALA A 129 12.44 16.68 -21.56
C ALA A 129 12.27 15.21 -21.14
N SER A 130 13.38 14.46 -21.15
CA SER A 130 13.36 13.00 -20.93
C SER A 130 13.06 12.55 -19.49
N ASN A 131 13.17 13.46 -18.52
CA ASN A 131 12.92 13.21 -17.10
C ASN A 131 11.47 13.53 -16.68
N LEU A 132 10.55 13.69 -17.62
CA LEU A 132 9.16 14.05 -17.37
C LEU A 132 8.22 12.86 -17.60
N VAL A 133 7.31 12.63 -16.65
CA VAL A 133 6.20 11.67 -16.76
C VAL A 133 4.88 12.41 -16.51
N ALA A 134 3.91 12.26 -17.40
CA ALA A 134 2.53 12.71 -17.19
C ALA A 134 1.60 11.53 -16.91
N ILE A 135 0.44 11.83 -16.34
CA ILE A 135 -0.57 10.82 -16.08
C ILE A 135 -1.46 10.52 -17.28
N GLU A 136 -1.97 9.29 -17.30
CA GLU A 136 -3.20 8.91 -18.00
C GLU A 136 -4.14 8.23 -17.00
N GLN A 137 -5.42 8.12 -17.34
CA GLN A 137 -6.36 7.25 -16.64
C GLN A 137 -6.83 6.16 -17.58
N ILE A 138 -6.62 4.91 -17.17
CA ILE A 138 -7.14 3.76 -17.88
C ILE A 138 -8.60 3.57 -17.47
N LYS A 139 -9.47 3.26 -18.43
CA LYS A 139 -10.89 2.96 -18.14
C LYS A 139 -11.00 1.77 -17.19
N ASP A 140 -11.76 1.93 -16.12
CA ASP A 140 -12.09 0.86 -15.19
C ASP A 140 -13.61 0.77 -14.96
N LYS A 141 -14.04 -0.02 -13.97
CA LYS A 141 -15.47 -0.23 -13.67
C LYS A 141 -16.17 1.05 -13.18
N THR A 142 -15.41 1.98 -12.61
CA THR A 142 -15.91 3.15 -11.89
C THR A 142 -15.59 4.46 -12.60
N SER A 143 -14.55 4.48 -13.44
CA SER A 143 -14.02 5.70 -14.04
C SER A 143 -13.81 5.55 -15.56
N PRO A 144 -14.11 6.61 -16.34
CA PRO A 144 -13.79 6.64 -17.76
C PRO A 144 -12.27 6.72 -18.00
N ALA A 145 -11.84 6.43 -19.22
CA ALA A 145 -10.46 6.69 -19.62
C ALA A 145 -10.23 8.20 -19.80
N VAL A 146 -9.05 8.66 -19.41
CA VAL A 146 -8.53 10.00 -19.72
C VAL A 146 -7.18 9.82 -20.41
N PRO A 147 -7.05 10.15 -21.71
CA PRO A 147 -5.80 10.01 -22.44
C PRO A 147 -4.66 10.85 -21.83
N PRO A 148 -3.40 10.47 -22.04
CA PRO A 148 -2.28 11.35 -21.74
C PRO A 148 -2.24 12.55 -22.70
N PRO A 149 -1.38 13.56 -22.44
CA PRO A 149 -1.11 14.62 -23.41
C PRO A 149 -0.69 14.03 -24.75
N SER A 150 -1.33 14.47 -25.84
CA SER A 150 -1.09 13.93 -27.20
C SER A 150 0.37 14.02 -27.66
N ALA A 151 1.10 15.00 -27.13
CA ALA A 151 2.53 15.21 -27.37
C ALA A 151 3.43 14.17 -26.70
N LEU A 152 2.96 13.54 -25.62
CA LEU A 152 3.68 12.51 -24.87
C LEU A 152 3.27 11.13 -25.37
N ASN A 153 3.71 10.78 -26.59
CA ASN A 153 3.49 9.44 -27.17
C ASN A 153 4.71 8.50 -27.01
N ARG A 154 5.59 8.78 -26.04
CA ARG A 154 6.79 7.95 -25.77
C ARG A 154 6.51 6.96 -24.65
N GLN A 155 6.97 5.72 -24.83
CA GLN A 155 6.70 4.54 -23.99
C GLN A 155 7.11 4.65 -22.49
N HIS A 156 7.73 5.77 -22.09
CA HIS A 156 8.25 5.99 -20.72
C HIS A 156 7.97 7.39 -20.14
N GLN A 157 7.22 8.24 -20.84
CA GLN A 157 6.85 9.59 -20.35
C GLN A 157 5.36 9.66 -19.95
N VAL A 158 4.68 8.53 -19.93
CA VAL A 158 3.29 8.39 -19.50
C VAL A 158 3.20 7.24 -18.52
N GLY A 159 2.42 7.40 -17.45
CA GLY A 159 2.03 6.31 -16.60
C GLY A 159 0.62 6.50 -16.06
N PHE A 160 -0.12 5.41 -15.89
CA PHE A 160 -1.49 5.51 -15.40
C PHE A 160 -1.52 5.81 -13.89
N ASN A 161 -2.49 6.61 -13.44
CA ASN A 161 -2.67 6.96 -12.03
C ASN A 161 -3.81 6.21 -11.31
N ASN A 162 -4.44 5.23 -11.96
CA ASN A 162 -5.49 4.42 -11.36
C ASN A 162 -5.08 3.84 -10.00
N VAL A 163 -6.03 3.84 -9.06
CA VAL A 163 -5.87 3.24 -7.74
C VAL A 163 -6.90 2.13 -7.52
N PRO A 164 -6.50 0.98 -6.97
CA PRO A 164 -7.44 -0.07 -6.58
C PRO A 164 -8.13 0.29 -5.26
N PHE A 165 -9.43 0.53 -5.32
CA PHE A 165 -10.26 0.71 -4.12
C PHE A 165 -10.68 -0.63 -3.53
N ASP A 166 -10.62 -0.73 -2.20
CA ASP A 166 -11.23 -1.81 -1.45
C ASP A 166 -12.74 -1.57 -1.26
N PRO A 167 -13.53 -2.60 -0.86
CA PRO A 167 -14.98 -2.48 -0.72
C PRO A 167 -15.45 -1.37 0.24
N ASP A 168 -14.59 -0.95 1.18
CA ASP A 168 -14.85 0.14 2.11
C ASP A 168 -14.36 1.51 1.62
N GLY A 169 -13.92 1.60 0.37
CA GLY A 169 -13.50 2.84 -0.29
C GLY A 169 -12.08 3.29 0.04
N LYS A 170 -11.30 2.52 0.81
CA LYS A 170 -9.90 2.86 1.11
C LYS A 170 -8.94 2.27 0.08
N VAL A 171 -7.80 2.92 -0.06
CA VAL A 171 -6.67 2.47 -0.85
C VAL A 171 -5.67 1.77 0.06
N ARG A 172 -5.53 0.45 -0.10
CA ARG A 172 -4.53 -0.39 0.58
C ARG A 172 -3.60 -1.13 -0.39
N ARG A 173 -3.80 -0.90 -1.70
CA ARG A 173 -3.10 -1.59 -2.77
C ARG A 173 -2.58 -0.56 -3.78
N GLY A 174 -1.46 -0.89 -4.42
CA GLY A 174 -0.90 -0.14 -5.54
C GLY A 174 -0.89 -0.97 -6.81
N LEU A 175 -0.69 -0.32 -7.95
CA LEU A 175 -0.56 -0.94 -9.27
C LEU A 175 0.82 -0.61 -9.87
N LEU A 176 1.46 -1.61 -10.49
CA LEU A 176 2.74 -1.46 -11.20
C LEU A 176 2.55 -1.50 -12.71
N TYR A 177 1.78 -2.47 -13.18
CA TYR A 177 1.50 -2.69 -14.59
C TYR A 177 0.03 -3.03 -14.78
N TRP A 178 -0.51 -2.66 -15.93
CA TRP A 178 -1.84 -3.07 -16.34
C TRP A 178 -1.88 -3.38 -17.83
N LYS A 179 -2.33 -4.57 -18.20
CA LYS A 179 -2.54 -4.95 -19.59
C LYS A 179 -3.99 -4.67 -20.01
N VAL A 180 -4.18 -3.74 -20.94
CA VAL A 180 -5.47 -3.36 -21.52
C VAL A 180 -5.37 -3.42 -23.03
N GLU A 181 -6.34 -4.07 -23.69
CA GLU A 181 -6.37 -4.25 -25.15
C GLU A 181 -5.06 -4.81 -25.74
N GLY A 182 -4.39 -5.69 -25.00
CA GLY A 182 -3.12 -6.28 -25.42
C GLY A 182 -1.87 -5.43 -25.15
N LYS A 183 -2.02 -4.13 -24.84
CA LYS A 183 -0.92 -3.22 -24.50
C LYS A 183 -0.67 -3.25 -22.98
N THR A 184 0.60 -3.30 -22.59
CA THR A 184 1.00 -3.17 -21.18
C THR A 184 1.30 -1.71 -20.88
N HIS A 185 0.62 -1.15 -19.90
CA HIS A 185 0.83 0.18 -19.37
C HIS A 185 1.60 0.08 -18.05
N GLN A 186 2.45 1.07 -17.78
CA GLN A 186 3.18 1.21 -16.51
C GLN A 186 2.45 2.24 -15.65
N SER A 187 2.43 2.07 -14.33
CA SER A 187 1.87 3.08 -13.44
C SER A 187 2.74 4.32 -13.37
N PHE A 188 2.12 5.46 -13.08
CA PHE A 188 2.79 6.75 -12.89
C PHE A 188 3.90 6.67 -11.84
N SER A 189 3.58 6.08 -10.68
CA SER A 189 4.54 5.87 -9.59
C SER A 189 5.70 4.95 -9.99
N LEU A 190 5.44 3.87 -10.73
CA LEU A 190 6.52 3.01 -11.21
C LEU A 190 7.42 3.74 -12.22
N SER A 191 6.87 4.45 -13.19
CA SER A 191 7.65 5.18 -14.20
C SER A 191 8.64 6.16 -13.56
N LEU A 192 8.20 6.92 -12.57
CA LEU A 192 9.05 7.87 -11.83
C LEU A 192 10.08 7.17 -10.94
N ALA A 193 9.69 6.10 -10.25
CA ALA A 193 10.62 5.31 -9.46
C ALA A 193 11.73 4.70 -10.34
N LEU A 194 11.40 4.18 -11.52
CA LEU A 194 12.39 3.63 -12.46
C LEU A 194 13.33 4.69 -13.02
N MET A 195 12.86 5.91 -13.28
CA MET A 195 13.75 7.03 -13.67
C MET A 195 14.77 7.33 -12.56
N TYR A 196 14.33 7.37 -11.30
CA TYR A 196 15.22 7.61 -10.17
C TYR A 196 16.22 6.46 -9.95
N LEU A 197 15.72 5.22 -9.96
CA LEU A 197 16.49 4.00 -9.72
C LEU A 197 17.53 3.72 -10.82
N LYS A 198 17.25 4.11 -12.06
CA LYS A 198 18.20 3.96 -13.16
C LYS A 198 19.51 4.70 -12.89
N ALA A 199 19.46 5.88 -12.25
CA ALA A 199 20.66 6.62 -11.85
C ALA A 199 21.44 5.91 -10.72
N GLU A 200 20.76 5.09 -9.91
CA GLU A 200 21.34 4.23 -8.88
C GLU A 200 21.81 2.87 -9.44
N GLY A 201 21.76 2.66 -10.76
CA GLY A 201 22.13 1.40 -11.39
C GLY A 201 21.11 0.27 -11.22
N VAL A 202 19.90 0.58 -10.73
CA VAL A 202 18.83 -0.39 -10.52
C VAL A 202 17.85 -0.36 -11.70
N THR A 203 17.63 -1.52 -12.33
CA THR A 203 16.68 -1.71 -13.43
C THR A 203 15.69 -2.83 -13.12
N PRO A 204 14.49 -2.83 -13.72
CA PRO A 204 13.54 -3.94 -13.64
C PRO A 204 14.17 -5.26 -14.06
N GLN A 205 14.04 -6.29 -13.22
CA GLN A 205 14.48 -7.65 -13.52
C GLN A 205 13.37 -8.63 -13.17
N LYS A 206 13.44 -9.85 -13.73
CA LYS A 206 12.68 -10.98 -13.19
C LYS A 206 13.26 -11.38 -11.84
N ALA A 207 12.41 -11.85 -10.94
CA ALA A 207 12.81 -12.25 -9.61
C ALA A 207 13.82 -13.40 -9.61
N THR A 208 14.82 -13.30 -8.73
CA THR A 208 15.89 -14.29 -8.57
C THR A 208 15.42 -15.61 -7.96
N ASP A 209 14.21 -15.65 -7.38
CA ASP A 209 13.59 -16.86 -6.84
C ASP A 209 12.97 -17.76 -7.94
N GLY A 210 13.09 -17.36 -9.21
CA GLY A 210 12.54 -18.10 -10.36
C GLY A 210 11.07 -17.80 -10.65
N SER A 211 10.44 -16.90 -9.90
CA SER A 211 9.08 -16.43 -10.17
C SER A 211 9.05 -15.39 -11.30
N GLU A 212 7.86 -15.18 -11.87
CA GLU A 212 7.61 -14.09 -12.83
C GLU A 212 7.36 -12.74 -12.13
N HIS A 213 7.79 -12.60 -10.87
CA HIS A 213 7.66 -11.36 -10.13
C HIS A 213 8.69 -10.31 -10.58
N LEU A 214 8.33 -9.04 -10.42
CA LEU A 214 9.23 -7.92 -10.62
C LEU A 214 10.22 -7.85 -9.46
N GLN A 215 11.50 -7.78 -9.79
CA GLN A 215 12.56 -7.41 -8.86
C GLN A 215 13.12 -6.03 -9.20
N LEU A 216 13.27 -5.21 -8.17
CA LEU A 216 13.97 -3.93 -8.20
C LEU A 216 14.99 -3.94 -7.08
N GLY A 217 16.28 -3.97 -7.43
CA GLY A 217 17.38 -3.98 -6.45
C GLY A 217 17.20 -5.09 -5.42
N ASN A 218 17.06 -4.70 -4.16
CA ASN A 218 16.94 -5.59 -3.00
C ASN A 218 15.52 -6.17 -2.79
N ALA A 219 14.52 -5.75 -3.56
CA ALA A 219 13.12 -6.11 -3.32
C ALA A 219 12.49 -6.90 -4.48
N ILE A 220 11.76 -7.96 -4.11
CA ILE A 220 10.86 -8.71 -4.99
C ILE A 220 9.43 -8.27 -4.69
N PHE A 221 8.75 -7.69 -5.68
CA PHE A 221 7.36 -7.26 -5.58
C PHE A 221 6.46 -8.42 -5.98
N ARG A 222 6.03 -9.26 -5.01
CA ARG A 222 5.06 -10.32 -5.29
C ARG A 222 3.77 -9.74 -5.87
N ARG A 223 3.26 -10.37 -6.92
CA ARG A 223 1.97 -10.02 -7.51
C ARG A 223 0.85 -10.44 -6.57
N PHE A 224 0.00 -9.49 -6.22
CA PHE A 224 -1.18 -9.72 -5.39
C PHE A 224 -2.16 -10.69 -6.04
N ALA A 225 -2.69 -11.62 -5.25
CA ALA A 225 -3.76 -12.55 -5.60
C ALA A 225 -5.06 -12.19 -4.88
N GLY A 226 -6.21 -12.60 -5.43
CA GLY A 226 -7.53 -12.22 -4.91
C GLY A 226 -7.84 -12.72 -3.50
N ASP A 227 -7.11 -13.74 -3.04
CA ASP A 227 -7.27 -14.38 -1.72
C ASP A 227 -6.03 -14.17 -0.82
N ASP A 228 -5.17 -13.18 -1.14
CA ASP A 228 -4.00 -12.85 -0.33
C ASP A 228 -4.42 -12.23 1.01
N GLY A 229 -3.96 -12.78 2.13
CA GLY A 229 -4.23 -12.23 3.47
C GLY A 229 -5.74 -12.13 3.72
N SER A 230 -6.24 -10.98 4.14
CA SER A 230 -7.67 -10.80 4.48
C SER A 230 -8.63 -10.75 3.31
N TYR A 231 -8.12 -10.67 2.09
CA TYR A 231 -8.94 -10.52 0.90
C TYR A 231 -9.59 -11.86 0.54
N ILE A 232 -10.85 -11.82 0.11
CA ILE A 232 -11.56 -12.99 -0.42
C ILE A 232 -12.12 -12.63 -1.79
N ARG A 233 -11.61 -13.27 -2.83
CA ARG A 233 -11.98 -13.06 -4.24
C ARG A 233 -11.91 -11.59 -4.67
N ALA A 234 -10.91 -10.87 -4.18
CA ALA A 234 -10.67 -9.49 -4.57
C ALA A 234 -10.26 -9.39 -6.04
N ASP A 235 -10.55 -8.24 -6.66
CA ASP A 235 -10.10 -7.93 -8.01
C ASP A 235 -8.56 -7.79 -8.02
N ALA A 236 -7.89 -8.81 -8.55
CA ALA A 236 -6.44 -8.88 -8.72
C ALA A 236 -5.99 -8.55 -10.15
N GLY A 237 -6.81 -7.79 -10.90
CA GLY A 237 -6.47 -7.31 -12.24
C GLY A 237 -5.19 -6.47 -12.27
N GLY A 238 -4.39 -6.63 -13.31
CA GLY A 238 -3.07 -5.97 -13.41
C GLY A 238 -2.02 -6.59 -12.48
N TYR A 239 -0.92 -5.87 -12.29
CA TYR A 239 0.15 -6.20 -11.35
C TYR A 239 -0.03 -5.34 -10.11
N GLN A 240 -0.83 -5.83 -9.17
CA GLN A 240 -1.07 -5.18 -7.88
C GLN A 240 -0.09 -5.64 -6.80
N PHE A 241 0.06 -4.82 -5.77
CA PHE A 241 0.83 -5.13 -4.55
C PHE A 241 0.19 -4.43 -3.33
N LEU A 242 0.46 -4.94 -2.12
CA LEU A 242 0.01 -4.29 -0.89
C LEU A 242 0.80 -3.00 -0.65
N ALA A 243 0.07 -1.90 -0.44
CA ALA A 243 0.66 -0.60 -0.17
C ALA A 243 1.16 -0.56 1.28
N ASN A 244 2.43 -0.18 1.43
CA ASN A 244 3.10 0.08 2.69
C ASN A 244 3.45 1.57 2.76
N LEU A 245 2.43 2.41 2.91
CA LEU A 245 2.58 3.86 2.95
C LEU A 245 3.54 4.25 4.08
N ARG A 246 4.31 5.32 3.87
CA ARG A 246 5.30 5.80 4.86
C ARG A 246 4.63 6.39 6.11
N GLY A 247 3.39 6.82 5.99
CA GLY A 247 2.63 7.36 7.11
C GLY A 247 1.31 8.02 6.67
N PRO A 248 0.70 8.81 7.57
CA PRO A 248 -0.43 9.68 7.24
C PRO A 248 0.03 10.83 6.32
N THR A 249 -0.76 11.89 6.18
CA THR A 249 -0.37 13.08 5.42
C THR A 249 0.87 13.79 5.99
N ASN A 250 1.50 14.63 5.18
CA ASN A 250 2.69 15.42 5.49
C ASN A 250 3.95 14.57 5.73
N ARG A 251 4.19 13.54 4.91
CA ARG A 251 5.43 12.72 4.94
C ARG A 251 6.45 13.08 3.84
N PHE A 252 6.17 14.14 3.08
CA PHE A 252 7.04 14.66 2.03
C PHE A 252 7.19 16.17 2.20
N ALA A 253 8.33 16.70 1.79
CA ALA A 253 8.48 18.14 1.65
C ALA A 253 7.49 18.64 0.59
N MET A 254 6.76 19.71 0.89
CA MET A 254 5.80 20.32 -0.01
C MET A 254 6.05 21.82 -0.11
N VAL A 255 5.96 22.36 -1.33
CA VAL A 255 5.97 23.79 -1.63
C VAL A 255 4.79 24.13 -2.52
N SER A 256 4.28 25.37 -2.45
CA SER A 256 3.21 25.80 -3.35
C SER A 256 3.75 26.04 -4.76
N MET A 257 2.90 25.86 -5.77
CA MET A 257 3.25 26.22 -7.14
C MET A 257 3.60 27.71 -7.24
N THR A 258 2.88 28.59 -6.53
CA THR A 258 3.18 30.03 -6.50
C THR A 258 4.58 30.31 -5.97
N ASP A 259 5.03 29.64 -4.91
CA ASP A 259 6.39 29.85 -4.37
C ASP A 259 7.47 29.49 -5.41
N VAL A 260 7.27 28.42 -6.16
CA VAL A 260 8.16 28.05 -7.27
C VAL A 260 8.07 29.08 -8.40
N LEU A 261 6.85 29.55 -8.71
CA LEU A 261 6.61 30.54 -9.75
C LEU A 261 7.13 31.95 -9.40
N GLU A 262 7.39 32.23 -8.13
CA GLU A 262 7.98 33.50 -7.68
C GLU A 262 9.47 33.38 -7.35
N GLY A 263 10.06 32.18 -7.46
CA GLY A 263 11.46 31.96 -7.12
C GLY A 263 11.74 32.05 -5.61
N ARG A 264 10.74 31.76 -4.77
CA ARG A 264 10.85 31.78 -3.30
C ARG A 264 11.39 30.47 -2.72
N VAL A 265 11.56 29.44 -3.56
CA VAL A 265 12.08 28.13 -3.16
C VAL A 265 13.51 27.99 -3.64
N ALA A 266 14.40 27.59 -2.73
CA ALA A 266 15.82 27.41 -3.04
C ALA A 266 16.07 26.20 -3.96
N ALA A 267 17.00 26.35 -4.90
CA ALA A 267 17.24 25.39 -5.99
C ALA A 267 17.64 23.99 -5.51
N GLU A 268 18.36 23.92 -4.39
CA GLU A 268 18.79 22.67 -3.75
C GLU A 268 17.63 21.79 -3.28
N LYS A 269 16.42 22.36 -3.11
CA LYS A 269 15.23 21.58 -2.77
C LYS A 269 14.72 20.70 -3.90
N PHE A 270 15.12 20.94 -5.15
CA PHE A 270 14.67 20.16 -6.31
C PHE A 270 15.77 19.30 -6.93
N ARG A 271 17.03 19.72 -6.78
CA ARG A 271 18.19 19.05 -7.36
C ARG A 271 18.24 17.58 -6.97
N ASP A 272 18.37 16.72 -7.98
CA ASP A 272 18.54 15.27 -7.82
C ASP A 272 17.37 14.56 -7.09
N ARG A 273 16.20 15.19 -7.05
CA ARG A 273 14.98 14.64 -6.45
C ARG A 273 13.91 14.34 -7.49
N ILE A 274 12.93 13.54 -7.11
CA ILE A 274 11.66 13.42 -7.84
C ILE A 274 10.79 14.60 -7.41
N VAL A 275 10.36 15.41 -8.38
CA VAL A 275 9.42 16.51 -8.15
C VAL A 275 8.05 16.09 -8.64
N LEU A 276 7.04 16.07 -7.78
CA LEU A 276 5.67 15.73 -8.14
C LEU A 276 4.79 16.97 -8.12
N ILE A 277 4.14 17.27 -9.23
CA ILE A 277 3.22 18.40 -9.37
C ILE A 277 1.80 17.84 -9.35
N GLY A 278 0.95 18.35 -8.48
CA GLY A 278 -0.44 17.90 -8.40
C GLY A 278 -1.31 18.76 -7.51
N SER A 279 -2.61 18.50 -7.54
CA SER A 279 -3.59 19.25 -6.75
C SER A 279 -3.50 18.90 -5.27
N THR A 280 -3.56 19.92 -4.42
CA THR A 280 -3.82 19.79 -2.97
C THR A 280 -5.00 20.67 -2.54
N ALA A 281 -5.68 21.29 -3.50
CA ALA A 281 -6.85 22.13 -3.26
C ALA A 281 -8.08 21.29 -2.87
N VAL A 282 -8.73 21.68 -1.78
CA VAL A 282 -9.89 20.96 -1.21
C VAL A 282 -11.08 20.96 -2.18
N SER A 283 -11.27 22.05 -2.93
CA SER A 283 -12.34 22.22 -3.90
C SER A 283 -12.28 21.24 -5.08
N LEU A 284 -11.10 20.71 -5.40
CA LEU A 284 -10.89 19.78 -6.52
C LEU A 284 -11.18 18.31 -6.16
N LYS A 285 -11.33 18.01 -4.87
CA LYS A 285 -11.73 16.68 -4.36
C LYS A 285 -10.85 15.51 -4.82
N ASP A 286 -9.58 15.77 -5.12
CA ASP A 286 -8.59 14.74 -5.45
C ASP A 286 -7.98 14.15 -4.18
N PHE A 287 -8.79 13.44 -3.40
CA PHE A 287 -8.37 12.84 -2.13
C PHE A 287 -8.79 11.39 -2.00
N PHE A 288 -7.90 10.60 -1.40
CA PHE A 288 -8.04 9.16 -1.27
C PHE A 288 -8.03 8.76 0.21
N PRO A 289 -9.07 8.04 0.68
CA PRO A 289 -9.02 7.40 1.98
C PRO A 289 -7.97 6.28 2.01
N THR A 290 -7.20 6.21 3.08
CA THR A 290 -6.16 5.18 3.33
C THR A 290 -6.35 4.56 4.71
N SER A 291 -5.52 3.59 5.09
CA SER A 291 -5.52 3.02 6.45
C SER A 291 -5.34 4.05 7.57
N TYR A 292 -4.83 5.26 7.27
CA TYR A 292 -4.67 6.35 8.24
C TYR A 292 -5.92 7.24 8.39
N ASN A 293 -6.96 7.06 7.56
CA ASN A 293 -8.15 7.91 7.60
C ASN A 293 -9.01 7.67 8.83
N ASP A 294 -9.35 6.42 9.14
CA ASP A 294 -10.20 6.11 10.29
C ASP A 294 -9.35 6.05 11.55
N ASP A 295 -9.61 6.92 12.52
CA ASP A 295 -8.91 6.85 13.80
C ASP A 295 -9.88 6.75 14.97
N LEU A 296 -10.01 5.54 15.50
CA LEU A 296 -10.80 5.26 16.69
C LEU A 296 -10.29 6.02 17.93
N LEU A 297 -9.01 6.41 17.95
CA LEU A 297 -8.36 7.10 19.07
C LEU A 297 -8.20 8.61 18.84
N GLY A 298 -8.53 9.13 17.65
CA GLY A 298 -8.40 10.56 17.31
C GLY A 298 -6.96 11.10 17.32
N THR A 299 -5.97 10.24 17.10
CA THR A 299 -4.53 10.52 17.05
C THR A 299 -4.09 11.20 15.75
N TYR A 300 -4.76 10.94 14.63
CA TYR A 300 -4.42 11.47 13.31
C TYR A 300 -5.52 12.37 12.71
N PRO A 301 -5.13 13.40 11.93
CA PRO A 301 -6.10 14.21 11.18
C PRO A 301 -6.90 13.30 10.23
N GLN A 302 -8.22 13.40 10.28
CA GLN A 302 -9.16 12.66 9.40
C GLN A 302 -9.11 13.13 7.94
N GLN A 303 -8.06 13.86 7.54
CA GLN A 303 -7.95 14.43 6.21
C GLN A 303 -7.52 13.34 5.23
N PRO A 304 -8.31 13.07 4.17
CA PRO A 304 -7.90 12.14 3.13
C PRO A 304 -6.64 12.65 2.42
N MET A 305 -5.84 11.71 1.93
CA MET A 305 -4.54 11.99 1.33
C MET A 305 -4.72 12.51 -0.09
N ALA A 306 -4.06 13.60 -0.45
CA ALA A 306 -4.11 14.14 -1.81
C ALA A 306 -3.59 13.09 -2.82
N GLY A 307 -4.14 13.05 -4.03
CA GLY A 307 -3.73 12.10 -5.09
C GLY A 307 -2.21 12.10 -5.32
N VAL A 308 -1.63 13.30 -5.42
CA VAL A 308 -0.18 13.47 -5.60
C VAL A 308 0.65 12.94 -4.42
N GLU A 309 0.13 13.06 -3.19
CA GLU A 309 0.79 12.52 -1.99
C GLU A 309 0.65 10.99 -1.88
N LEU A 310 -0.45 10.43 -2.36
CA LEU A 310 -0.61 8.98 -2.50
C LEU A 310 0.39 8.41 -3.51
N GLN A 311 0.52 9.04 -4.69
CA GLN A 311 1.53 8.65 -5.67
C GLN A 311 2.95 8.77 -5.10
N ALA A 312 3.25 9.81 -4.32
CA ALA A 312 4.51 9.98 -3.62
C ALA A 312 4.80 8.83 -2.63
N ASN A 313 3.80 8.39 -1.87
CA ASN A 313 3.93 7.22 -0.99
C ASN A 313 4.24 5.93 -1.77
N LEU A 314 3.57 5.70 -2.90
CA LEU A 314 3.84 4.53 -3.74
C LEU A 314 5.26 4.57 -4.29
N ILE A 315 5.72 5.73 -4.80
CA ILE A 315 7.11 5.92 -5.25
C ILE A 315 8.09 5.66 -4.10
N SER A 316 7.85 6.25 -2.93
CA SER A 316 8.69 6.10 -1.74
C SER A 316 8.81 4.64 -1.30
N GLN A 317 7.71 3.87 -1.35
CA GLN A 317 7.73 2.43 -1.09
C GLN A 317 8.62 1.70 -2.10
N LEU A 318 8.49 1.99 -3.40
CA LEU A 318 9.33 1.38 -4.45
C LEU A 318 10.81 1.67 -4.25
N LEU A 319 11.17 2.94 -3.98
CA LEU A 319 12.56 3.36 -3.78
C LEU A 319 13.16 2.73 -2.52
N SER A 320 12.44 2.80 -1.39
CA SER A 320 12.94 2.27 -0.11
C SER A 320 13.09 0.75 -0.15
N ALA A 321 12.14 0.04 -0.78
CA ALA A 321 12.26 -1.40 -0.94
C ALA A 321 13.44 -1.75 -1.85
N ALA A 322 13.60 -1.05 -2.98
CA ALA A 322 14.65 -1.36 -3.95
C ALA A 322 16.07 -1.03 -3.45
N LEU A 323 16.25 0.11 -2.77
CA LEU A 323 17.57 0.60 -2.35
C LEU A 323 17.93 0.16 -0.93
N GLU A 324 16.98 0.20 0.00
CA GLU A 324 17.23 -0.02 1.43
C GLU A 324 16.74 -1.40 1.91
N GLY A 325 16.07 -2.17 1.05
CA GLY A 325 15.48 -3.45 1.44
C GLY A 325 14.30 -3.29 2.42
N ARG A 326 13.64 -2.11 2.44
CA ARG A 326 12.46 -1.88 3.27
C ARG A 326 11.40 -2.95 2.98
N SER A 327 10.96 -3.66 4.02
CA SER A 327 10.02 -4.77 3.86
C SER A 327 8.73 -4.34 3.19
N ALA A 328 8.34 -5.09 2.15
CA ALA A 328 6.97 -5.07 1.67
C ALA A 328 6.05 -5.72 2.72
N ILE A 329 4.75 -5.43 2.64
CA ILE A 329 3.74 -6.21 3.34
C ILE A 329 3.50 -7.47 2.51
N GLY A 330 4.00 -8.60 3.01
CA GLY A 330 3.75 -9.92 2.47
C GLY A 330 2.62 -10.62 3.22
N VAL A 331 2.10 -11.67 2.60
CA VAL A 331 1.07 -12.54 3.18
C VAL A 331 1.56 -13.98 3.18
N TRP A 332 1.05 -14.77 4.11
CA TRP A 332 1.30 -16.21 4.14
C TRP A 332 0.54 -16.94 3.03
N SER A 333 0.93 -18.19 2.78
CA SER A 333 0.11 -19.09 1.95
C SER A 333 -1.11 -19.55 2.73
N GLU A 334 -2.24 -19.79 2.06
CA GLU A 334 -3.47 -20.24 2.73
C GLU A 334 -3.26 -21.46 3.65
N PRO A 335 -2.47 -22.50 3.28
CA PRO A 335 -2.24 -23.62 4.19
C PRO A 335 -1.52 -23.23 5.49
N MET A 336 -0.61 -22.24 5.44
CA MET A 336 0.06 -21.73 6.64
C MET A 336 -0.92 -20.98 7.53
N GLU A 337 -1.82 -20.18 6.94
CA GLU A 337 -2.88 -19.50 7.67
C GLU A 337 -3.85 -20.49 8.32
N TRP A 338 -4.26 -21.55 7.61
CA TRP A 338 -5.13 -22.59 8.16
C TRP A 338 -4.45 -23.35 9.30
N PHE A 339 -3.15 -23.65 9.17
CA PHE A 339 -2.36 -24.26 10.23
C PHE A 339 -2.26 -23.34 11.45
N TRP A 340 -2.10 -22.03 11.25
CA TRP A 340 -2.09 -21.04 12.32
C TRP A 340 -3.42 -20.97 13.07
N ILE A 341 -4.54 -20.91 12.35
CA ILE A 341 -5.90 -20.94 12.92
C ILE A 341 -6.11 -22.24 13.72
N TRP A 342 -5.70 -23.38 13.16
CA TRP A 342 -5.81 -24.67 13.84
C TRP A 342 -4.94 -24.73 15.11
N GLY A 343 -3.69 -24.25 15.04
CA GLY A 343 -2.78 -24.19 16.18
C GLY A 343 -3.33 -23.37 17.35
N TRP A 344 -3.88 -22.19 17.08
CA TRP A 344 -4.52 -21.38 18.12
C TRP A 344 -5.85 -21.97 18.62
N SER A 345 -6.58 -22.67 17.76
CA SER A 345 -7.75 -23.45 18.18
C SER A 345 -7.37 -24.57 19.14
N CYS A 346 -6.21 -25.23 18.95
CA CYS A 346 -5.67 -26.22 19.88
C CYS A 346 -5.30 -25.60 21.24
N VAL A 347 -4.67 -24.42 21.25
CA VAL A 347 -4.34 -23.70 22.49
C VAL A 347 -5.62 -23.39 23.28
N GLY A 348 -6.63 -22.81 22.62
CA GLY A 348 -7.91 -22.49 23.24
C GLY A 348 -8.64 -23.72 23.79
N ALA A 349 -8.73 -24.79 23.00
CA ALA A 349 -9.36 -26.05 23.40
C ALA A 349 -8.64 -26.71 24.60
N GLN A 350 -7.30 -26.68 24.60
CA GLN A 350 -6.49 -27.26 25.68
C GLN A 350 -6.65 -26.48 26.99
N LEU A 351 -6.70 -25.15 26.94
CA LEU A 351 -6.92 -24.31 28.12
C LEU A 351 -8.32 -24.53 28.70
N GLY A 352 -9.34 -24.57 27.84
CA GLY A 352 -10.73 -24.85 28.26
C GLY A 352 -10.89 -26.24 28.90
N TRP A 353 -10.17 -27.25 28.40
CA TRP A 353 -10.21 -28.60 28.94
C TRP A 353 -9.45 -28.76 30.28
N ARG A 354 -8.27 -28.13 30.40
CA ARG A 354 -7.41 -28.26 31.59
C ARG A 354 -7.88 -27.43 32.79
N LEU A 355 -8.53 -26.30 32.53
CA LEU A 355 -8.97 -25.39 33.57
C LEU A 355 -10.42 -25.73 33.93
N HIS A 356 -10.61 -26.48 35.03
CA HIS A 356 -11.93 -26.87 35.54
C HIS A 356 -12.72 -25.72 36.20
N SER A 357 -12.36 -24.46 35.98
CA SER A 357 -12.98 -23.28 36.57
C SER A 357 -13.25 -22.24 35.49
N ALA A 358 -14.51 -21.85 35.32
CA ALA A 358 -14.93 -20.91 34.28
C ALA A 358 -14.14 -19.59 34.32
N ASN A 359 -13.92 -19.01 35.50
CA ASN A 359 -13.18 -17.74 35.64
C ASN A 359 -11.71 -17.90 35.25
N LYS A 360 -11.07 -19.01 35.63
CA LYS A 360 -9.67 -19.29 35.26
C LYS A 360 -9.55 -19.52 33.76
N SER A 361 -10.51 -20.23 33.15
CA SER A 361 -10.56 -20.44 31.71
C SER A 361 -10.77 -19.14 30.96
N ALA A 362 -11.69 -18.28 31.40
CA ALA A 362 -11.94 -16.98 30.79
C ALA A 362 -10.69 -16.08 30.83
N LEU A 363 -10.03 -16.00 31.99
CA LEU A 363 -8.79 -15.23 32.13
C LEU A 363 -7.66 -15.81 31.24
N ALA A 364 -7.50 -17.13 31.21
CA ALA A 364 -6.47 -17.76 30.38
C ALA A 364 -6.72 -17.54 28.88
N ILE A 365 -7.97 -17.59 28.43
CA ILE A 365 -8.36 -17.29 27.05
C ILE A 365 -8.08 -15.82 26.74
N LEU A 366 -8.44 -14.89 27.62
CA LEU A 366 -8.15 -13.46 27.44
C LEU A 366 -6.64 -13.20 27.30
N LEU A 367 -5.83 -13.74 28.22
CA LEU A 367 -4.37 -13.59 28.18
C LEU A 367 -3.77 -14.22 26.92
N SER A 368 -4.29 -15.37 26.49
CA SER A 368 -3.85 -16.02 25.25
C SER A 368 -4.23 -15.21 24.01
N GLY A 369 -5.41 -14.58 24.00
CA GLY A 369 -5.84 -13.67 22.94
C GLY A 369 -4.98 -12.41 22.85
N ILE A 370 -4.61 -11.81 23.99
CA ILE A 370 -3.65 -10.70 24.03
C ILE A 370 -2.28 -11.15 23.51
N GLY A 371 -1.83 -12.35 23.91
CA GLY A 371 -0.58 -12.94 23.42
C GLY A 371 -0.59 -13.17 21.91
N LEU A 372 -1.69 -13.72 21.37
CA LEU A 372 -1.88 -13.90 19.92
C LEU A 372 -1.84 -12.57 19.18
N ALA A 373 -2.60 -11.57 19.64
CA ALA A 373 -2.61 -10.24 19.04
C ALA A 373 -1.20 -9.59 19.08
N GLY A 374 -0.48 -9.75 20.18
CA GLY A 374 0.90 -9.26 20.32
C GLY A 374 1.87 -9.95 19.36
N ILE A 375 1.80 -11.28 19.23
CA ILE A 375 2.63 -12.06 18.29
C ILE A 375 2.32 -11.65 16.85
N SER A 376 1.04 -11.56 16.49
CA SER A 376 0.64 -11.15 15.14
C SER A 376 1.07 -9.71 14.83
N TYR A 377 0.97 -8.79 15.79
CA TYR A 377 1.47 -7.44 15.60
C TYR A 377 3.00 -7.39 15.43
N LEU A 378 3.76 -8.22 16.16
CA LEU A 378 5.22 -8.31 15.96
C LEU A 378 5.59 -8.87 14.58
N LEU A 379 4.86 -9.88 14.09
CA LEU A 379 5.01 -10.39 12.72
C LEU A 379 4.67 -9.32 11.68
N PHE A 380 3.64 -8.52 11.95
CA PHE A 380 3.24 -7.40 11.11
C PHE A 380 4.28 -6.28 11.04
N LEU A 381 5.00 -6.01 12.12
CA LEU A 381 6.15 -5.09 12.12
C LEU A 381 7.32 -5.62 11.26
N GLN A 382 7.41 -6.94 11.09
CA GLN A 382 8.37 -7.60 10.19
C GLN A 382 7.83 -7.73 8.75
N GLY A 383 6.68 -7.13 8.45
CA GLY A 383 6.08 -7.14 7.10
C GLY A 383 5.25 -8.38 6.77
N SER A 384 4.87 -9.22 7.76
CA SER A 384 3.92 -10.33 7.54
C SER A 384 2.51 -9.94 8.01
N TRP A 385 1.58 -9.83 7.06
CA TRP A 385 0.14 -9.68 7.35
C TRP A 385 -0.56 -11.03 7.40
#